data_AF-A0A519SFU3-F1
#
_entry.id   AF-A0A519SFU3-F1
#
_cell.length_a   1.000
_cell.length_b   1.000
_cell.length_c   1.000
_cell.angle_alpha   90.00
_cell.angle_beta   90.00
_cell.angle_gamma   90.00
#
_symmetry.space_group_name_H-M   'P 1'
#
loop_
_entity.id
_entity.type
_entity.pdbx_description
1 polymer ?
#
loop_
_entity_poly.entity_id
_entity_poly.type
_entity_poly.pdbx_seq_one_letter_code
_entity_poly.pdbx_strand_id
1 'polypeptide(L)'
;MKIRIFLLLLTYITFRASAQQPTSNVKEDFSDDWAALSKYQKENKSLKPPAKGEKRVVFLGSSIFEFWKQKDSAYFANHPYIDRGISGQISPQLLIRFRQDVINLQPKAVIILAGSNDLSSNKGHVSNETILNNIKSMAELAKKNRIKVILCKYLPIYEYPWNKNIKGVADQIISLNNEIVNYAKANRFTILDYWTPLLDERNGQKAEYTEDGVHPNLAGYKVMETVTEEAIDKALNRKR
;
A
#
# COMPACT_ATOMS: atom_id res chain seq x y z
N MET A 1 38.72 -71.85 -2.25
CA MET A 1 38.13 -70.52 -2.52
C MET A 1 36.79 -70.44 -1.80
N LYS A 2 36.67 -69.70 -0.68
CA LYS A 2 35.43 -69.61 0.12
C LYS A 2 34.64 -68.37 -0.31
N ILE A 3 33.44 -68.57 -0.86
CA ILE A 3 32.53 -67.48 -1.22
C ILE A 3 31.72 -67.11 0.03
N ARG A 4 31.89 -65.87 0.53
CA ARG A 4 31.08 -65.29 1.61
C ARG A 4 29.87 -64.60 0.98
N ILE A 5 28.67 -65.09 1.27
CA ILE A 5 27.40 -64.45 0.91
C ILE A 5 27.09 -63.41 2.00
N PHE A 6 27.03 -62.13 1.63
CA PHE A 6 26.57 -61.06 2.50
C PHE A 6 25.04 -60.94 2.35
N LEU A 7 24.31 -61.24 3.43
CA LEU A 7 22.87 -60.99 3.52
C LEU A 7 22.65 -59.49 3.81
N LEU A 8 22.09 -58.75 2.84
CA LEU A 8 21.62 -57.38 3.04
C LEU A 8 20.21 -57.41 3.62
N LEU A 9 20.06 -57.06 4.90
CA LEU A 9 18.75 -56.77 5.49
C LEU A 9 18.26 -55.40 4.99
N LEU A 10 17.20 -55.39 4.17
CA LEU A 10 16.43 -54.17 3.87
C LEU A 10 15.44 -53.91 5.02
N THR A 11 15.66 -52.86 5.79
CA THR A 11 14.68 -52.33 6.75
C THR A 11 13.68 -51.44 6.01
N TYR A 12 12.43 -51.90 5.88
CA TYR A 12 11.33 -51.07 5.40
C TYR A 12 10.90 -50.09 6.50
N ILE A 13 11.25 -48.82 6.36
CA ILE A 13 10.67 -47.74 7.17
C ILE A 13 9.32 -47.37 6.56
N THR A 14 8.23 -47.67 7.27
CA THR A 14 6.89 -47.22 6.87
C THR A 14 6.68 -45.78 7.35
N PHE A 15 6.64 -44.82 6.41
CA PHE A 15 6.16 -43.48 6.70
C PHE A 15 4.64 -43.52 6.87
N ARG A 16 4.15 -43.43 8.11
CA ARG A 16 2.73 -43.13 8.36
C ARG A 16 2.52 -41.64 8.12
N ALA A 17 1.86 -41.30 7.01
CA ALA A 17 1.27 -39.98 6.85
C ALA A 17 0.17 -39.82 7.90
N SER A 18 0.38 -38.93 8.88
CA SER A 18 -0.69 -38.52 9.79
C SER A 18 -1.66 -37.65 8.99
N ALA A 19 -2.86 -38.15 8.72
CA ALA A 19 -3.94 -37.35 8.19
C ALA A 19 -4.34 -36.33 9.27
N GLN A 20 -4.03 -35.05 9.05
CA GLN A 20 -4.55 -33.97 9.89
C GLN A 20 -6.07 -33.97 9.77
N GLN A 21 -6.75 -34.16 10.90
CA GLN A 21 -8.20 -33.99 10.96
C GLN A 21 -8.57 -32.56 10.58
N PRO A 22 -9.71 -32.34 9.89
CA PRO A 22 -10.18 -31.01 9.60
C PRO A 22 -10.39 -30.26 10.92
N THR A 23 -9.65 -29.18 11.10
CA THR A 23 -9.79 -28.30 12.26
C THR A 23 -11.23 -27.81 12.33
N SER A 24 -11.82 -27.90 13.52
CA SER A 24 -13.16 -27.45 13.86
C SER A 24 -13.47 -26.04 13.31
N ASN A 25 -14.73 -25.80 12.93
CA ASN A 25 -15.29 -24.50 12.54
C ASN A 25 -15.29 -23.51 13.74
N VAL A 26 -14.13 -23.13 14.25
CA VAL A 26 -14.01 -22.02 15.18
C VAL A 26 -14.26 -20.75 14.38
N LYS A 27 -15.26 -19.96 14.76
CA LYS A 27 -15.51 -18.64 14.18
C LYS A 27 -14.30 -17.77 14.48
N GLU A 28 -13.64 -17.24 13.46
CA GLU A 28 -12.48 -16.35 13.62
C GLU A 28 -12.89 -15.10 14.42
N ASP A 29 -12.10 -14.75 15.43
CA ASP A 29 -12.21 -13.51 16.21
C ASP A 29 -11.15 -12.53 15.69
N PHE A 30 -11.60 -11.34 15.27
CA PHE A 30 -10.76 -10.27 14.72
C PHE A 30 -10.83 -9.00 15.57
N SER A 31 -11.32 -9.10 16.82
CA SER A 31 -11.41 -7.96 17.73
C SER A 31 -10.05 -7.32 18.04
N ASP A 32 -8.95 -8.03 17.79
CA ASP A 32 -7.57 -7.58 17.94
C ASP A 32 -6.85 -7.31 16.59
N ASP A 33 -7.56 -7.36 15.45
CA ASP A 33 -6.98 -7.14 14.11
C ASP A 33 -6.69 -5.66 13.82
N TRP A 34 -5.77 -5.08 14.59
CA TRP A 34 -5.46 -3.66 14.56
C TRP A 34 -4.99 -3.18 13.18
N ALA A 35 -4.27 -4.00 12.43
CA ALA A 35 -3.79 -3.66 11.08
C ALA A 35 -4.77 -4.07 9.97
N ALA A 36 -5.96 -4.57 10.33
CA ALA A 36 -7.00 -5.06 9.42
C ALA A 36 -6.45 -6.09 8.40
N LEU A 37 -5.63 -7.03 8.87
CA LEU A 37 -5.02 -8.05 8.03
C LEU A 37 -6.07 -8.94 7.34
N SER A 38 -7.24 -9.09 7.95
CA SER A 38 -8.38 -9.84 7.42
C SER A 38 -9.03 -9.19 6.19
N LYS A 39 -9.02 -7.85 6.07
CA LYS A 39 -9.78 -7.07 5.07
C LYS A 39 -9.59 -7.58 3.63
N TYR A 40 -8.34 -7.77 3.22
CA TYR A 40 -7.99 -8.22 1.86
C TYR A 40 -7.55 -9.67 1.79
N GLN A 41 -7.62 -10.44 2.87
CA GLN A 41 -7.06 -11.79 2.91
C GLN A 41 -7.70 -12.70 1.86
N LYS A 42 -9.03 -12.65 1.71
CA LYS A 42 -9.77 -13.43 0.71
C LYS A 42 -9.47 -12.97 -0.72
N GLU A 43 -9.42 -11.65 -0.95
CA GLU A 43 -9.06 -11.07 -2.26
C GLU A 43 -7.62 -11.43 -2.64
N ASN A 44 -6.67 -11.36 -1.71
CA ASN A 44 -5.27 -11.74 -1.93
C ASN A 44 -5.16 -13.21 -2.32
N LYS A 45 -5.89 -14.11 -1.65
CA LYS A 45 -5.90 -15.55 -1.94
C LYS A 45 -6.51 -15.89 -3.30
N SER A 46 -7.44 -15.07 -3.82
CA SER A 46 -8.07 -15.31 -5.12
C SER A 46 -7.26 -14.78 -6.30
N LEU A 47 -6.25 -13.93 -6.06
CA LEU A 47 -5.39 -13.41 -7.11
C LEU A 47 -4.49 -14.51 -7.68
N LYS A 48 -4.55 -14.68 -9.00
CA LYS A 48 -3.58 -15.50 -9.72
C LYS A 48 -2.19 -14.83 -9.68
N PRO A 49 -1.10 -15.62 -9.74
CA PRO A 49 0.22 -15.09 -10.00
C PRO A 49 0.20 -14.17 -11.23
N PRO A 50 0.99 -13.07 -11.25
CA PRO A 50 1.01 -12.16 -12.39
C PRO A 50 1.33 -12.93 -13.69
N ALA A 51 0.55 -12.67 -14.75
CA ALA A 51 0.80 -13.26 -16.05
C ALA A 51 2.15 -12.77 -16.62
N LYS A 52 2.72 -13.53 -17.58
CA LYS A 52 3.97 -13.14 -18.24
C LYS A 52 3.78 -11.77 -18.93
N GLY A 53 4.60 -10.80 -18.54
CA GLY A 53 4.53 -9.43 -19.06
C GLY A 53 3.54 -8.52 -18.34
N GLU A 54 2.74 -9.03 -17.40
CA GLU A 54 1.82 -8.22 -16.61
C GLU A 54 2.58 -7.14 -15.81
N LYS A 55 2.19 -5.89 -16.00
CA LYS A 55 2.75 -4.73 -15.31
C LYS A 55 1.92 -4.38 -14.08
N ARG A 56 1.69 -5.36 -13.20
CA ARG A 56 0.87 -5.24 -11.99
C ARG A 56 1.35 -4.09 -11.09
N VAL A 57 0.43 -3.23 -10.64
CA VAL A 57 0.71 -2.14 -9.71
C VAL A 57 -0.20 -2.25 -8.50
N VAL A 58 0.38 -2.16 -7.30
CA VAL A 58 -0.39 -2.11 -6.05
C VAL A 58 -0.47 -0.68 -5.55
N PHE A 59 -1.68 -0.25 -5.17
CA PHE A 59 -1.97 1.04 -4.56
C PHE A 59 -2.12 0.83 -3.06
N LEU A 60 -1.08 1.15 -2.29
CA LEU A 60 -1.08 1.01 -0.84
C LEU A 60 -1.39 2.37 -0.19
N GLY A 61 -2.50 2.43 0.55
CA GLY A 61 -2.90 3.66 1.21
C GLY A 61 -4.04 3.47 2.20
N SER A 62 -4.80 4.54 2.41
CA SER A 62 -5.98 4.55 3.28
C SER A 62 -7.24 4.92 2.50
N SER A 63 -8.09 5.80 3.05
CA SER A 63 -9.40 6.19 2.52
C SER A 63 -9.30 6.81 1.14
N ILE A 64 -8.23 7.56 0.84
CA ILE A 64 -8.03 8.15 -0.49
C ILE A 64 -8.07 7.07 -1.59
N PHE A 65 -7.44 5.91 -1.40
CA PHE A 65 -7.45 4.83 -2.39
C PHE A 65 -8.69 3.94 -2.27
N GLU A 66 -9.15 3.64 -1.04
CA GLU A 66 -10.37 2.83 -0.86
C GLU A 66 -11.59 3.51 -1.51
N PHE A 67 -11.75 4.82 -1.31
CA PHE A 67 -12.84 5.59 -1.90
C PHE A 67 -12.65 5.80 -3.41
N TRP A 68 -11.41 5.82 -3.90
CA TRP A 68 -11.16 5.85 -5.34
C TRP A 68 -11.74 4.62 -6.01
N LYS A 69 -11.44 3.41 -5.51
CA LYS A 69 -11.99 2.17 -6.06
C LYS A 69 -13.52 2.11 -5.96
N GLN A 70 -14.11 2.71 -4.93
CA GLN A 70 -15.57 2.78 -4.79
C GLN A 70 -16.22 3.75 -5.79
N LYS A 71 -15.62 4.93 -6.01
CA LYS A 71 -16.16 5.96 -6.91
C LYS A 71 -15.82 5.71 -8.39
N ASP A 72 -14.69 5.07 -8.66
CA ASP A 72 -14.22 4.72 -10.01
C ASP A 72 -13.60 3.32 -10.04
N SER A 73 -14.45 2.31 -9.90
CA SER A 73 -14.02 0.91 -9.97
C SER A 73 -13.47 0.52 -11.35
N ALA A 74 -13.90 1.21 -12.41
CA ALA A 74 -13.47 0.96 -13.79
C ALA A 74 -11.98 1.29 -13.97
N TYR A 75 -11.47 2.35 -13.32
CA TYR A 75 -10.05 2.68 -13.34
C TYR A 75 -9.18 1.50 -12.88
N PHE A 76 -9.58 0.79 -11.82
CA PHE A 76 -8.85 -0.38 -11.34
C PHE A 76 -9.13 -1.64 -12.16
N ALA A 77 -10.38 -1.85 -12.61
CA ALA A 77 -10.77 -3.05 -13.34
C ALA A 77 -10.16 -3.13 -14.76
N ASN A 78 -9.95 -1.98 -15.41
CA ASN A 78 -9.43 -1.90 -16.78
C ASN A 78 -7.90 -1.96 -16.87
N HIS A 79 -7.21 -1.99 -15.73
CA HIS A 79 -5.76 -2.01 -15.63
C HIS A 79 -5.32 -3.19 -14.74
N PRO A 80 -4.03 -3.61 -14.80
CA PRO A 80 -3.49 -4.58 -13.85
C PRO A 80 -3.23 -3.91 -12.49
N TYR A 81 -4.21 -3.18 -11.95
CA TYR A 81 -4.10 -2.39 -10.72
C TYR A 81 -4.84 -3.06 -9.58
N ILE A 82 -4.23 -3.02 -8.40
CA ILE A 82 -4.75 -3.63 -7.21
C ILE A 82 -4.80 -2.58 -6.11
N ASP A 83 -6.01 -2.17 -5.75
CA ASP A 83 -6.25 -1.29 -4.61
C ASP A 83 -6.09 -2.05 -3.30
N ARG A 84 -5.26 -1.50 -2.41
CA ARG A 84 -5.07 -1.94 -1.03
C ARG A 84 -5.20 -0.74 -0.08
N GLY A 85 -6.15 0.15 -0.34
CA GLY A 85 -6.57 1.22 0.56
C GLY A 85 -7.46 0.73 1.70
N ILE A 86 -7.18 1.11 2.94
CA ILE A 86 -8.07 0.84 4.08
C ILE A 86 -8.31 2.13 4.87
N SER A 87 -9.56 2.60 4.89
CA SER A 87 -9.96 3.85 5.52
C SER A 87 -9.54 3.95 6.97
N GLY A 88 -9.09 5.15 7.38
CA GLY A 88 -8.62 5.44 8.73
C GLY A 88 -7.23 4.92 9.09
N GLN A 89 -6.60 4.07 8.26
CA GLN A 89 -5.29 3.52 8.61
C GLN A 89 -4.15 4.53 8.60
N ILE A 90 -3.23 4.35 9.54
CA ILE A 90 -1.98 5.09 9.74
C ILE A 90 -0.77 4.30 9.22
N SER A 91 0.36 4.99 9.00
CA SER A 91 1.56 4.41 8.38
C SER A 91 2.12 3.15 9.06
N PRO A 92 2.08 2.97 10.40
CA PRO A 92 2.45 1.70 11.02
C PRO A 92 1.57 0.52 10.58
N GLN A 93 0.25 0.71 10.42
CA GLN A 93 -0.66 -0.36 9.99
C GLN A 93 -0.38 -0.75 8.53
N LEU A 94 -0.11 0.24 7.67
CA LEU A 94 0.34 0.02 6.29
C LEU A 94 1.65 -0.81 6.26
N LEU A 95 2.60 -0.49 7.15
CA LEU A 95 3.86 -1.24 7.26
C LEU A 95 3.63 -2.69 7.71
N ILE A 96 2.79 -2.93 8.71
CA ILE A 96 2.48 -4.30 9.19
C ILE A 96 1.88 -5.15 8.06
N ARG A 97 0.91 -4.61 7.31
CA ARG A 97 0.25 -5.36 6.23
C ARG A 97 1.03 -5.36 4.91
N PHE A 98 2.13 -4.62 4.82
CA PHE A 98 2.92 -4.46 3.58
C PHE A 98 3.31 -5.80 2.94
N ARG A 99 3.67 -6.80 3.75
CA ARG A 99 4.04 -8.11 3.22
C ARG A 99 2.87 -8.80 2.51
N GLN A 100 1.71 -8.88 3.15
CA GLN A 100 0.57 -9.58 2.58
C GLN A 100 -0.08 -8.81 1.42
N ASP A 101 -0.18 -7.49 1.55
CA ASP A 101 -0.94 -6.65 0.62
C ASP A 101 -0.08 -6.09 -0.50
N VAL A 102 1.24 -6.21 -0.43
CA VAL A 102 2.16 -5.76 -1.49
C VAL A 102 3.09 -6.87 -1.93
N ILE A 103 3.99 -7.33 -1.04
CA ILE A 103 5.08 -8.23 -1.42
C ILE A 103 4.55 -9.54 -2.01
N ASN A 104 3.59 -10.16 -1.33
CA ASN A 104 3.04 -11.45 -1.72
C ASN A 104 2.23 -11.38 -3.03
N LEU A 105 1.82 -10.16 -3.45
CA LEU A 105 1.08 -9.95 -4.69
C LEU A 105 1.99 -9.83 -5.92
N GLN A 106 3.31 -9.82 -5.70
CA GLN A 106 4.37 -9.78 -6.71
C GLN A 106 4.22 -8.66 -7.76
N PRO A 107 3.92 -7.40 -7.37
CA PRO A 107 3.73 -6.33 -8.33
C PRO A 107 5.06 -5.92 -8.98
N LYS A 108 4.96 -5.26 -10.14
CA LYS A 108 6.10 -4.55 -10.74
C LYS A 108 6.37 -3.23 -10.04
N ALA A 109 5.33 -2.56 -9.54
CA ALA A 109 5.44 -1.33 -8.79
C ALA A 109 4.45 -1.27 -7.61
N VAL A 110 4.81 -0.50 -6.58
CA VAL A 110 3.90 -0.10 -5.52
C VAL A 110 3.86 1.42 -5.44
N ILE A 111 2.64 1.96 -5.32
CA ILE A 111 2.37 3.35 -4.97
C ILE A 111 2.10 3.39 -3.47
N ILE A 112 2.84 4.22 -2.75
CA ILE A 112 2.71 4.37 -1.30
C ILE A 112 2.19 5.77 -0.98
N LEU A 113 0.99 5.84 -0.41
CA LEU A 113 0.35 7.08 0.06
C LEU A 113 0.03 6.94 1.56
N ALA A 114 0.81 7.60 2.42
CA ALA A 114 0.68 7.52 3.88
C ALA A 114 0.95 8.89 4.54
N GLY A 115 0.39 9.12 5.73
CA GLY A 115 0.71 10.29 6.56
C GLY A 115 -0.49 11.09 7.06
N SER A 116 -1.53 11.33 6.23
CA SER A 116 -2.65 12.19 6.67
C SER A 116 -3.36 11.65 7.92
N ASN A 117 -3.64 10.35 7.99
CA ASN A 117 -4.31 9.79 9.16
C ASN A 117 -3.41 9.74 10.39
N ASP A 118 -2.08 9.59 10.18
CA ASP A 118 -1.10 9.66 11.25
C ASP A 118 -1.18 11.03 11.93
N LEU A 119 -1.32 12.11 11.13
CA LEU A 119 -1.54 13.47 11.62
C LEU A 119 -2.94 13.63 12.23
N SER A 120 -4.00 13.19 11.54
CA SER A 120 -5.39 13.41 11.97
C SER A 120 -5.76 12.68 13.27
N SER A 121 -5.07 11.59 13.56
CA SER A 121 -5.28 10.73 14.74
C SER A 121 -4.22 10.97 15.82
N ASN A 122 -3.29 11.89 15.58
CA ASN A 122 -2.18 12.15 16.47
C ASN A 122 -2.67 12.74 17.80
N LYS A 123 -2.20 12.15 18.90
CA LYS A 123 -2.40 12.67 20.27
C LYS A 123 -1.15 13.37 20.82
N GLY A 124 -0.29 13.86 19.92
CA GLY A 124 0.96 14.57 20.23
C GLY A 124 2.23 13.71 20.25
N HIS A 125 2.16 12.43 19.85
CA HIS A 125 3.32 11.51 19.89
C HIS A 125 3.86 11.12 18.51
N VAL A 126 3.12 11.41 17.43
CA VAL A 126 3.55 11.13 16.06
C VAL A 126 4.21 12.38 15.45
N SER A 127 5.40 12.24 14.88
CA SER A 127 6.07 13.29 14.11
C SER A 127 6.14 12.93 12.63
N ASN A 128 6.40 13.92 11.76
CA ASN A 128 6.71 13.68 10.34
C ASN A 128 7.88 12.71 10.16
N GLU A 129 8.88 12.76 11.04
CA GLU A 129 9.99 11.82 11.03
C GLU A 129 9.52 10.38 11.27
N THR A 130 8.63 10.13 12.23
CA THR A 130 8.07 8.79 12.47
C THR A 130 7.30 8.28 11.26
N ILE A 131 6.47 9.13 10.64
CA ILE A 131 5.72 8.81 9.42
C ILE A 131 6.69 8.47 8.29
N LEU A 132 7.70 9.32 8.08
CA LEU A 132 8.72 9.12 7.05
C LEU A 132 9.49 7.82 7.28
N ASN A 133 9.83 7.46 8.52
CA ASN A 133 10.53 6.22 8.83
C ASN A 133 9.70 4.99 8.43
N ASN A 134 8.38 4.99 8.67
CA ASN A 134 7.51 3.92 8.17
C ASN A 134 7.49 3.85 6.64
N ILE A 135 7.43 5.01 5.96
CA ILE A 135 7.50 5.09 4.48
C ILE A 135 8.84 4.54 3.97
N LYS A 136 9.96 4.90 4.60
CA LYS A 136 11.31 4.39 4.29
C LYS A 136 11.35 2.88 4.43
N SER A 137 10.86 2.33 5.54
CA SER A 137 10.82 0.87 5.76
C SER A 137 10.03 0.14 4.68
N MET A 138 8.86 0.66 4.29
CA MET A 138 8.07 0.08 3.18
C MET A 138 8.82 0.16 1.84
N ALA A 139 9.47 1.28 1.54
CA ALA A 139 10.25 1.45 0.31
C ALA A 139 11.47 0.52 0.26
N GLU A 140 12.16 0.32 1.38
CA GLU A 140 13.29 -0.60 1.52
C GLU A 140 12.85 -2.06 1.34
N LEU A 141 11.73 -2.45 1.96
CA LEU A 141 11.10 -3.77 1.77
C LEU A 141 10.73 -3.99 0.30
N ALA A 142 10.12 -3.01 -0.37
CA ALA A 142 9.80 -3.09 -1.79
C ALA A 142 11.06 -3.29 -2.65
N LYS A 143 12.10 -2.47 -2.42
CA LYS A 143 13.37 -2.54 -3.13
C LYS A 143 14.04 -3.91 -2.96
N LYS A 144 14.04 -4.45 -1.74
CA LYS A 144 14.60 -5.79 -1.44
C LYS A 144 13.88 -6.90 -2.21
N ASN A 145 12.58 -6.72 -2.48
CA ASN A 145 11.76 -7.65 -3.25
C ASN A 145 11.68 -7.30 -4.75
N ARG A 146 12.55 -6.39 -5.23
CA ARG A 146 12.62 -5.94 -6.64
C ARG A 146 11.32 -5.30 -7.16
N ILE A 147 10.54 -4.69 -6.27
CA ILE A 147 9.35 -3.92 -6.59
C ILE A 147 9.77 -2.46 -6.79
N LYS A 148 9.36 -1.83 -7.90
CA LYS A 148 9.59 -0.40 -8.13
C LYS A 148 8.77 0.43 -7.15
N VAL A 149 9.38 1.47 -6.60
CA VAL A 149 8.73 2.33 -5.60
C VAL A 149 8.29 3.64 -6.25
N ILE A 150 7.02 3.97 -6.06
CA ILE A 150 6.42 5.26 -6.38
C ILE A 150 5.95 5.88 -5.05
N LEU A 151 6.57 6.98 -4.64
CA LEU A 151 6.22 7.70 -3.41
C LEU A 151 5.33 8.90 -3.76
N CYS A 152 4.26 9.08 -2.99
CA CYS A 152 3.35 10.19 -3.21
C CYS A 152 3.82 11.44 -2.46
N LYS A 153 3.92 12.56 -3.17
CA LYS A 153 3.73 13.87 -2.57
C LYS A 153 2.23 13.99 -2.27
N TYR A 154 1.89 13.91 -1.00
CA TYR A 154 0.54 13.80 -0.46
C TYR A 154 -0.36 14.94 -0.93
N LEU A 155 -1.66 14.67 -1.00
CA LEU A 155 -2.71 15.62 -1.34
C LEU A 155 -2.68 16.85 -0.42
N PRO A 156 -3.12 18.03 -0.90
CA PRO A 156 -3.21 19.20 -0.07
C PRO A 156 -4.42 19.09 0.87
N ILE A 157 -4.19 19.41 2.15
CA ILE A 157 -5.19 19.34 3.22
C ILE A 157 -4.98 20.55 4.12
N TYR A 158 -6.00 21.40 4.19
CA TYR A 158 -5.95 22.61 5.02
C TYR A 158 -6.33 22.33 6.48
N GLU A 159 -7.37 21.53 6.69
CA GLU A 159 -7.85 21.13 8.01
C GLU A 159 -8.56 19.77 7.94
N TYR A 160 -8.72 19.12 9.09
CA TYR A 160 -9.52 17.88 9.20
C TYR A 160 -10.92 18.23 9.71
N PRO A 161 -11.99 18.03 8.91
CA PRO A 161 -13.33 18.43 9.32
C PRO A 161 -13.83 17.66 10.56
N TRP A 162 -13.35 16.43 10.77
CA TRP A 162 -13.64 15.60 11.95
C TRP A 162 -12.75 15.88 13.17
N ASN A 163 -11.65 16.64 13.02
CA ASN A 163 -10.75 16.96 14.13
C ASN A 163 -10.13 18.36 13.98
N LYS A 164 -10.96 19.39 14.22
CA LYS A 164 -10.57 20.81 14.10
C LYS A 164 -9.58 21.30 15.16
N ASN A 165 -9.24 20.46 16.14
CA ASN A 165 -8.26 20.78 17.18
C ASN A 165 -6.82 20.72 16.64
N ILE A 166 -6.58 19.99 15.54
CA ILE A 166 -5.28 19.96 14.89
C ILE A 166 -5.11 21.24 14.09
N LYS A 167 -4.06 22.01 14.42
CA LYS A 167 -3.72 23.27 13.75
C LYS A 167 -2.47 23.08 12.90
N GLY A 168 -2.31 23.91 11.86
CA GLY A 168 -1.15 23.87 10.97
C GLY A 168 -1.07 22.59 10.13
N VAL A 169 -2.20 21.96 9.79
CA VAL A 169 -2.23 20.71 9.01
C VAL A 169 -1.53 20.90 7.66
N ALA A 170 -1.82 22.00 6.96
CA ALA A 170 -1.18 22.31 5.69
C ALA A 170 0.36 22.34 5.80
N ASP A 171 0.91 23.04 6.81
CA ASP A 171 2.36 23.13 7.03
C ASP A 171 2.98 21.78 7.36
N GLN A 172 2.28 20.95 8.16
CA GLN A 172 2.71 19.59 8.47
C GLN A 172 2.77 18.71 7.22
N ILE A 173 1.75 18.78 6.35
CA ILE A 173 1.73 18.05 5.08
C ILE A 173 2.82 18.57 4.14
N ILE A 174 3.04 19.88 4.04
CA ILE A 174 4.11 20.48 3.23
C ILE A 174 5.48 19.96 3.70
N SER A 175 5.74 19.97 5.01
CA SER A 175 6.99 19.46 5.57
C SER A 175 7.18 17.98 5.25
N LEU A 176 6.16 17.15 5.48
CA LEU A 176 6.21 15.71 5.16
C LEU A 176 6.47 15.48 3.66
N ASN A 177 5.81 16.25 2.80
CA ASN A 177 5.98 16.19 1.36
C ASN A 177 7.41 16.52 0.93
N ASN A 178 8.02 17.55 1.51
CA ASN A 178 9.41 17.89 1.24
C ASN A 178 10.36 16.77 1.66
N GLU A 179 10.13 16.16 2.82
CA GLU A 179 10.90 15.02 3.31
C GLU A 179 10.77 13.78 2.40
N ILE A 180 9.55 13.45 1.95
CA ILE A 180 9.30 12.35 1.02
C ILE A 180 10.01 12.60 -0.32
N VAL A 181 9.91 13.82 -0.87
CA VAL A 181 10.57 14.19 -2.14
C VAL A 181 12.09 14.08 -2.02
N ASN A 182 12.67 14.57 -0.93
CA ASN A 182 14.10 14.47 -0.67
C ASN A 182 14.56 13.01 -0.58
N TYR A 183 13.82 12.18 0.17
CA TYR A 183 14.13 10.75 0.29
C TYR A 183 14.02 10.01 -1.04
N ALA A 184 12.96 10.29 -1.82
CA ALA A 184 12.78 9.70 -3.14
C ALA A 184 13.92 10.08 -4.10
N LYS A 185 14.32 11.36 -4.11
CA LYS A 185 15.44 11.84 -4.92
C LYS A 185 16.75 11.16 -4.56
N ALA A 186 17.06 11.06 -3.27
CA ALA A 186 18.27 10.40 -2.78
C ALA A 186 18.33 8.91 -3.17
N ASN A 187 17.18 8.24 -3.25
CA ASN A 187 17.08 6.81 -3.55
C ASN A 187 16.67 6.47 -4.99
N ARG A 188 16.48 7.50 -5.84
CA ARG A 188 15.99 7.37 -7.22
C ARG A 188 14.64 6.64 -7.31
N PHE A 189 13.75 6.90 -6.37
CA PHE A 189 12.35 6.49 -6.46
C PHE A 189 11.55 7.46 -7.32
N THR A 190 10.45 6.97 -7.91
CA THR A 190 9.56 7.84 -8.68
C THR A 190 8.69 8.64 -7.72
N ILE A 191 8.54 9.93 -7.98
CA ILE A 191 7.57 10.79 -7.28
C ILE A 191 6.28 10.85 -8.08
N LEU A 192 5.17 10.68 -7.37
CA LEU A 192 3.81 10.94 -7.83
C LEU A 192 3.32 12.21 -7.12
N ASP A 193 3.04 13.27 -7.88
CA ASP A 193 2.66 14.57 -7.33
C ASP A 193 1.13 14.75 -7.33
N TYR A 194 0.48 14.41 -6.23
CA TYR A 194 -0.93 14.72 -6.03
C TYR A 194 -1.17 16.13 -5.48
N TRP A 195 -0.16 16.72 -4.83
CA TRP A 195 -0.26 18.06 -4.24
C TRP A 195 -0.55 19.12 -5.29
N THR A 196 0.32 19.26 -6.28
CA THR A 196 0.31 20.39 -7.23
C THR A 196 -1.00 20.54 -8.01
N PRO A 197 -1.58 19.49 -8.63
CA PRO A 197 -2.78 19.67 -9.44
C PRO A 197 -4.04 19.96 -8.60
N LEU A 198 -4.07 19.53 -7.34
CA LEU A 198 -5.22 19.66 -6.45
C LEU A 198 -5.18 20.91 -5.53
N LEU A 199 -4.05 21.63 -5.51
CA LEU A 199 -3.75 22.73 -4.58
C LEU A 199 -4.62 23.97 -4.79
N ASP A 200 -5.21 24.49 -3.71
CA ASP A 200 -5.82 25.83 -3.64
C ASP A 200 -4.86 26.89 -3.05
N GLU A 201 -5.26 28.15 -3.06
CA GLU A 201 -4.49 29.29 -2.56
C GLU A 201 -4.25 29.29 -1.04
N ARG A 202 -4.93 28.43 -0.28
CA ARG A 202 -4.80 28.29 1.17
C ARG A 202 -3.97 27.08 1.56
N ASN A 203 -3.33 26.41 0.61
CA ASN A 203 -2.65 25.12 0.80
C ASN A 203 -3.61 23.95 1.15
N GLY A 204 -4.88 24.09 0.77
CA GLY A 204 -5.90 23.05 0.82
C GLY A 204 -6.21 22.46 -0.55
N GLN A 205 -7.26 21.65 -0.60
CA GLN A 205 -7.76 21.07 -1.85
C GLN A 205 -8.79 22.00 -2.49
N LYS A 206 -8.69 22.21 -3.81
CA LYS A 206 -9.69 22.97 -4.57
C LYS A 206 -11.08 22.39 -4.33
N ALA A 207 -12.05 23.25 -4.04
CA ALA A 207 -13.41 22.85 -3.67
C ALA A 207 -14.09 21.97 -4.74
N GLU A 208 -13.83 22.23 -6.02
CA GLU A 208 -14.35 21.44 -7.14
C GLU A 208 -13.83 19.99 -7.20
N TYR A 209 -12.74 19.66 -6.47
CA TYR A 209 -12.11 18.34 -6.49
C TYR A 209 -12.28 17.53 -5.21
N THR A 210 -12.93 18.07 -4.18
CA THR A 210 -13.06 17.42 -2.87
C THR A 210 -14.51 17.35 -2.37
N GLU A 211 -14.82 16.36 -1.56
CA GLU A 211 -16.11 16.23 -0.85
C GLU A 211 -16.09 17.01 0.48
N ASP A 212 -14.94 17.04 1.16
CA ASP A 212 -14.84 17.50 2.56
C ASP A 212 -13.56 18.30 2.89
N GLY A 213 -12.73 18.61 1.88
CA GLY A 213 -11.42 19.24 2.05
C GLY A 213 -10.26 18.25 2.23
N VAL A 214 -10.54 16.94 2.31
CA VAL A 214 -9.55 15.86 2.43
C VAL A 214 -9.71 14.83 1.32
N HIS A 215 -10.90 14.27 1.20
CA HIS A 215 -11.22 13.18 0.28
C HIS A 215 -11.62 13.75 -1.09
N PRO A 216 -10.99 13.27 -2.18
CA PRO A 216 -11.39 13.67 -3.51
C PRO A 216 -12.82 13.23 -3.85
N ASN A 217 -13.52 14.05 -4.62
CA ASN A 217 -14.71 13.64 -5.35
C ASN A 217 -14.28 12.98 -6.68
N LEU A 218 -15.24 12.61 -7.54
CA LEU A 218 -14.92 11.97 -8.83
C LEU A 218 -14.03 12.85 -9.73
N ALA A 219 -14.27 14.17 -9.77
CA ALA A 219 -13.46 15.08 -10.58
C ALA A 219 -12.01 15.16 -10.06
N GLY A 220 -11.83 15.20 -8.73
CA GLY A 220 -10.51 15.11 -8.11
C GLY A 220 -9.80 13.79 -8.43
N TYR A 221 -10.52 12.67 -8.40
CA TYR A 221 -9.95 11.39 -8.81
C TYR A 221 -9.54 11.36 -10.29
N LYS A 222 -10.29 11.98 -11.20
CA LYS A 222 -9.86 12.10 -12.62
C LYS A 222 -8.57 12.91 -12.80
N VAL A 223 -8.37 13.94 -11.99
CA VAL A 223 -7.09 14.65 -11.95
C VAL A 223 -5.97 13.74 -11.44
N MET A 224 -6.25 12.95 -10.38
CA MET A 224 -5.29 11.98 -9.84
C MET A 224 -4.94 10.85 -10.84
N GLU A 225 -5.89 10.35 -11.64
CA GLU A 225 -5.64 9.35 -12.69
C GLU A 225 -4.52 9.81 -13.61
N THR A 226 -4.61 11.06 -14.08
CA THR A 226 -3.65 11.64 -15.02
C THR A 226 -2.24 11.55 -14.47
N VAL A 227 -1.98 12.16 -13.31
CA VAL A 227 -0.63 12.18 -12.71
C VAL A 227 -0.16 10.78 -12.26
N THR A 228 -1.09 9.89 -11.91
CA THR A 228 -0.79 8.50 -11.53
C THR A 228 -0.26 7.72 -12.72
N GLU A 229 -0.92 7.81 -13.87
CA GLU A 229 -0.46 7.12 -15.09
C GLU A 229 0.91 7.64 -15.52
N GLU A 230 1.19 8.95 -15.43
CA GLU A 230 2.53 9.46 -15.76
C GLU A 230 3.62 8.90 -14.84
N ALA A 231 3.33 8.79 -13.54
CA ALA A 231 4.26 8.22 -12.58
C ALA A 231 4.46 6.71 -12.80
N ILE A 232 3.39 5.96 -13.12
CA ILE A 232 3.47 4.53 -13.44
C ILE A 232 4.29 4.33 -14.72
N ASP A 233 4.03 5.12 -15.76
CA ASP A 233 4.75 5.06 -17.03
C ASP A 233 6.24 5.30 -16.82
N LYS A 234 6.59 6.34 -16.04
CA LYS A 234 7.97 6.66 -15.65
C LYS A 234 8.62 5.54 -14.85
N ALA A 235 7.93 4.98 -13.85
CA ALA A 235 8.48 3.94 -12.99
C ALA A 235 8.71 2.61 -13.73
N LEU A 236 7.85 2.31 -14.71
CA LEU A 236 7.83 1.05 -15.45
C LEU A 236 8.39 1.16 -16.87
N ASN A 237 8.92 2.31 -17.25
CA ASN A 237 9.39 2.64 -18.61
C ASN A 237 8.37 2.20 -19.68
N ARG A 238 7.09 2.53 -19.49
CA ARG A 238 6.07 2.32 -20.52
C ARG A 238 6.29 3.41 -21.58
N LYS A 239 6.39 3.01 -22.85
CA LYS A 239 6.33 3.96 -23.96
C LYS A 239 4.86 4.38 -24.08
N ARG A 240 4.61 5.69 -24.09
CA ARG A 240 3.33 6.24 -24.53
C ARG A 240 3.14 5.98 -26.02
#